data_AF-A0A2M6GM81-F1
#
_entry.id   AF-A0A2M6GM81-F1
#
_cell.length_a   1.000
_cell.length_b   1.000
_cell.length_c   1.000
_cell.angle_alpha   90.00
_cell.angle_beta   90.00
_cell.angle_gamma   90.00
#
_symmetry.space_group_name_H-M   'P 1'
#
loop_
_entity.id
_entity.type
_entity.pdbx_description
1 polymer ?
#
loop_
_entity_poly.entity_id
_entity_poly.type
_entity_poly.pdbx_seq_one_letter_code
_entity_poly.pdbx_strand_id
1 'polypeptide(L)'
;MGVIKRQGIQNSIISYAGVVLGYFNLIVLFPKVLTVDQVGLTRILPNIALILAQLSALGFANAGIKYFPFFRDKAKGHHNFLLLFLG
;
A
#
# COMPACT_ATOMS: atom_id res chain seq x y z
N MET A 1 -32.95 -3.61 4.48
CA MET A 1 -32.08 -4.69 3.94
C MET A 1 -31.81 -4.62 2.43
N GLY A 2 -32.68 -4.03 1.59
CA GLY A 2 -32.45 -3.93 0.12
C GLY A 2 -31.25 -3.07 -0.31
N VAL A 3 -30.86 -2.08 0.52
CA VAL A 3 -29.69 -1.20 0.26
C VAL A 3 -28.38 -1.98 0.27
N ILE A 4 -28.23 -2.95 1.18
CA ILE A 4 -27.03 -3.80 1.28
C ILE A 4 -26.93 -4.72 0.06
N LYS A 5 -28.06 -5.27 -0.42
CA LYS A 5 -28.10 -6.10 -1.64
C LYS A 5 -27.68 -5.29 -2.88
N ARG A 6 -28.15 -4.04 -3.00
CA ARG A 6 -27.79 -3.15 -4.11
C ARG A 6 -26.32 -2.70 -4.04
N GLN A 7 -25.81 -2.41 -2.84
CA GLN A 7 -24.39 -2.11 -2.62
C GLN A 7 -23.50 -3.31 -2.92
N GLY A 8 -23.90 -4.52 -2.52
CA GLY A 8 -23.18 -5.75 -2.85
C GLY A 8 -23.08 -5.99 -4.36
N ILE A 9 -24.19 -5.82 -5.09
CA ILE A 9 -24.19 -5.95 -6.56
C ILE A 9 -23.31 -4.88 -7.21
N GLN A 10 -23.39 -3.63 -6.75
CA GLN A 10 -22.54 -2.54 -7.26
C GLN A 10 -21.06 -2.80 -7.00
N ASN A 11 -20.69 -3.23 -5.79
CA ASN A 11 -19.31 -3.61 -5.49
C ASN A 11 -18.83 -4.78 -6.34
N SER A 12 -19.65 -5.82 -6.51
CA SER A 12 -19.28 -6.94 -7.38
C SER A 12 -19.04 -6.48 -8.81
N ILE A 13 -19.91 -5.63 -9.38
CA ILE A 13 -19.71 -5.09 -10.74
C ILE A 13 -18.40 -4.30 -10.83
N ILE A 14 -18.10 -3.45 -9.85
CA ILE A 14 -16.85 -2.67 -9.82
C ILE A 14 -15.64 -3.61 -9.70
N SER A 15 -15.69 -4.62 -8.82
CA SER A 15 -14.62 -5.59 -8.65
C SER A 15 -14.38 -6.41 -9.92
N TYR A 16 -15.44 -6.92 -10.56
CA TYR A 16 -15.31 -7.65 -11.84
C TYR A 16 -14.80 -6.75 -12.96
N ALA A 17 -15.26 -5.50 -13.07
CA ALA A 17 -14.73 -4.55 -14.03
C ALA A 17 -13.23 -4.27 -13.80
N GLY A 18 -12.81 -4.13 -12.54
CA GLY A 18 -11.40 -3.99 -12.17
C GLY A 18 -10.56 -5.21 -12.56
N VAL A 19 -11.09 -6.42 -12.38
CA VAL A 19 -10.41 -7.66 -12.81
C VAL A 19 -10.27 -7.71 -14.34
N VAL A 20 -11.31 -7.35 -15.08
CA VAL A 20 -11.27 -7.30 -16.55
C VAL A 20 -10.25 -6.27 -17.03
N LEU A 21 -10.24 -5.07 -16.46
CA LEU A 21 -9.24 -4.03 -16.76
C LEU A 21 -7.81 -4.49 -16.45
N GLY A 22 -7.62 -5.14 -15.30
CA GLY A 22 -6.34 -5.74 -14.92
C GLY A 22 -5.89 -6.82 -15.90
N TYR A 23 -6.81 -7.69 -16.32
CA TYR A 23 -6.56 -8.73 -17.32
C TYR A 23 -6.08 -8.13 -18.64
N PHE A 24 -6.79 -7.13 -19.17
CA PHE A 24 -6.40 -6.46 -20.41
C PHE A 24 -5.02 -5.79 -20.30
N ASN A 25 -4.75 -5.12 -19.18
CA ASN A 25 -3.45 -4.51 -18.96
C ASN A 25 -2.34 -5.58 -18.94
N LEU A 26 -2.46 -6.62 -18.11
CA LEU A 26 -1.39 -7.59 -17.90
C LEU A 26 -1.19 -8.60 -19.04
N ILE A 27 -2.25 -9.04 -19.73
CA ILE A 27 -2.16 -10.12 -20.72
C ILE A 27 -2.13 -9.60 -22.15
N VAL A 28 -2.73 -8.43 -22.41
CA VAL A 28 -2.80 -7.88 -23.76
C VAL A 28 -1.81 -6.73 -23.95
N LEU A 29 -1.72 -5.80 -22.99
CA LEU A 29 -0.89 -4.60 -23.15
C LEU A 29 0.58 -4.85 -22.78
N PHE A 30 0.86 -5.40 -21.61
CA PHE A 30 2.22 -5.64 -21.12
C PHE A 30 3.09 -6.48 -22.08
N PRO A 31 2.67 -7.64 -22.61
CA PRO A 31 3.51 -8.43 -23.52
C PRO A 31 3.59 -7.86 -24.94
N LYS A 32 2.71 -6.93 -25.33
CA LYS A 32 2.82 -6.22 -26.62
C LYS A 32 3.78 -5.03 -26.57
N VAL A 33 3.96 -4.43 -25.38
CA VAL A 33 4.72 -3.19 -25.21
C VAL A 33 6.08 -3.44 -24.54
N LEU A 34 6.20 -4.46 -23.68
CA LEU A 34 7.40 -4.78 -22.92
C LEU A 34 7.92 -6.18 -23.24
N THR A 35 9.24 -6.37 -23.17
CA THR A 35 9.88 -7.69 -23.29
C THR A 35 9.58 -8.56 -22.05
N VAL A 36 9.64 -9.88 -22.20
CA VAL A 36 9.29 -10.86 -21.13
C VAL A 36 10.00 -10.56 -19.81
N ASP A 37 11.28 -10.18 -19.87
CA ASP A 37 12.09 -9.85 -18.68
C ASP A 37 11.59 -8.60 -17.96
N GLN A 38 11.18 -7.57 -18.71
CA GLN A 38 10.67 -6.32 -18.13
C GLN A 38 9.31 -6.54 -17.46
N VAL A 39 8.46 -7.40 -18.03
CA VAL A 39 7.19 -7.80 -17.40
C VAL A 39 7.45 -8.50 -16.07
N GLY A 40 8.46 -9.38 -16.00
CA GLY A 40 8.88 -10.02 -14.75
C GLY A 40 9.36 -9.00 -13.70
N LEU A 41 10.22 -8.06 -14.11
CA LEU A 41 10.74 -7.00 -13.24
C LEU A 41 9.63 -6.13 -12.64
N THR A 42 8.64 -5.73 -13.43
CA THR A 42 7.51 -4.91 -12.94
C THR A 42 6.65 -5.60 -11.87
N ARG A 43 6.75 -6.91 -11.71
CA ARG A 43 6.07 -7.65 -10.63
C ARG A 43 6.99 -7.89 -9.44
N ILE A 44 8.24 -8.25 -9.71
CA ILE A 44 9.20 -8.63 -8.67
C ILE A 44 9.62 -7.41 -7.84
N LEU A 45 9.92 -6.28 -8.49
CA LEU A 45 10.35 -5.06 -7.80
C LEU A 45 9.32 -4.55 -6.78
N PRO A 46 8.03 -4.36 -7.13
CA PRO A 46 7.03 -3.96 -6.15
C PRO A 46 6.81 -4.99 -5.05
N ASN A 47 6.85 -6.30 -5.37
CA ASN A 47 6.68 -7.34 -4.37
C ASN A 47 7.82 -7.34 -3.33
N ILE A 48 9.07 -7.19 -3.79
CA ILE A 48 10.22 -7.04 -2.88
C ILE A 48 10.08 -5.76 -2.06
N ALA A 49 9.68 -4.64 -2.68
CA ALA A 49 9.46 -3.39 -1.97
C ALA A 49 8.38 -3.53 -0.89
N LEU A 50 7.30 -4.27 -1.15
CA LEU A 50 6.25 -4.55 -0.15
C LEU A 50 6.76 -5.40 1.01
N ILE A 51 7.56 -6.43 0.74
CA ILE A 51 8.20 -7.25 1.79
C ILE A 51 9.11 -6.36 2.65
N LEU A 52 9.95 -5.54 2.01
CA LEU A 52 10.84 -4.62 2.72
C LEU A 52 10.04 -3.57 3.52
N ALA A 53 8.96 -3.02 2.96
CA ALA A 53 8.09 -2.08 3.67
C ALA A 53 7.46 -2.71 4.92
N GLN A 54 7.00 -3.97 4.83
CA GLN A 54 6.46 -4.68 5.98
C GLN A 54 7.53 -4.92 7.06
N LEU A 55 8.75 -5.27 6.65
CA LEU A 55 9.89 -5.41 7.56
C LEU A 55 10.26 -4.07 8.21
N SER A 56 10.30 -2.99 7.44
CA SER A 56 10.52 -1.63 7.94
C SER A 56 9.43 -1.23 8.94
N ALA A 57 8.16 -1.54 8.67
CA ALA A 57 7.05 -1.22 9.58
C ALA A 57 7.20 -1.88 10.96
N LEU A 58 7.73 -3.11 11.03
CA LEU A 58 8.04 -3.79 12.30
C LEU A 58 9.12 -3.05 13.10
N GLY A 59 10.16 -2.55 12.43
CA GLY A 59 11.23 -1.77 13.08
C GLY A 59 10.81 -0.35 13.43
N PHE A 60 10.01 0.28 12.57
CA PHE A 60 9.58 1.67 12.70
C PHE A 60 8.71 1.85 13.93
N ALA A 61 7.71 0.99 14.16
CA ALA A 61 6.86 1.06 15.35
C ALA A 61 7.68 1.02 16.66
N ASN A 62 8.71 0.16 16.72
CA ASN A 62 9.60 0.05 17.88
C ASN A 62 10.55 1.24 18.02
N ALA A 63 11.06 1.77 16.90
CA ALA A 63 11.88 2.98 16.89
C ALA A 63 11.10 4.18 17.43
N GLY A 64 9.83 4.33 17.04
CA GLY A 64 8.94 5.38 17.57
C GLY A 64 8.85 5.36 19.08
N ILE A 65 8.54 4.19 19.65
CA ILE A 65 8.38 4.03 21.11
C ILE A 65 9.71 4.28 21.82
N LYS A 66 10.85 3.85 21.25
CA LYS A 66 12.18 4.03 21.84
C LYS A 66 12.70 5.47 21.78
N TYR A 67 12.42 6.20 20.71
CA TYR A 67 12.89 7.58 20.52
C TYR A 67 11.89 8.62 21.03
N PHE A 68 10.62 8.26 21.24
CA PHE A 68 9.60 9.13 21.86
C PHE A 68 10.04 9.78 23.17
N PRO A 69 10.71 9.10 24.12
CA PRO A 69 11.18 9.72 25.37
C PRO A 69 12.17 10.87 25.17
N PHE A 70 12.96 10.87 24.08
CA PHE A 70 13.93 11.93 23.79
C PHE A 70 13.26 13.22 23.27
N PHE A 71 12.08 13.10 22.66
CA PHE A 71 11.27 14.24 22.21
C PHE A 71 10.14 14.59 23.19
N ARG A 72 10.07 13.88 24.33
CA ARG A 72 9.02 14.02 25.33
C ARG A 72 9.23 15.27 26.20
N ASP A 73 8.87 16.42 25.67
CA ASP A 73 8.73 17.66 26.45
C ASP A 73 7.24 17.96 26.68
N LYS A 74 6.79 17.89 27.95
CA LYS A 74 5.40 18.19 28.36
C LYS A 74 5.04 19.66 28.21
N ALA A 75 6.03 20.57 28.24
CA ALA A 75 5.80 22.01 28.16
C ALA A 75 5.67 22.52 26.72
N LYS A 76 6.22 21.80 25.74
CA LYS A 76 6.24 22.19 24.30
C LYS A 76 5.47 21.25 23.36
N GLY A 77 4.55 20.44 23.89
CA GLY A 77 3.68 19.58 23.07
C GLY A 77 4.43 18.51 22.28
N HIS A 78 5.51 17.95 22.84
CA HIS A 78 6.33 16.91 22.19
C HIS A 78 6.95 17.30 20.84
N HIS A 79 7.22 18.59 20.59
CA HIS A 79 7.91 19.12 19.39
C HIS A 79 7.46 18.50 18.06
N ASN A 80 6.15 18.39 17.83
CA ASN A 80 5.58 17.82 16.59
C ASN A 80 6.10 16.40 16.25
N PHE A 81 6.54 15.62 17.24
CA PHE A 81 7.04 14.27 17.03
C PHE A 81 6.05 13.40 16.26
N LEU A 82 4.75 13.52 16.55
CA LEU A 82 3.70 12.79 15.82
C LEU A 82 3.60 13.16 14.34
N LEU A 83 3.91 14.41 13.97
CA LEU A 83 3.89 14.86 12.57
C LEU A 83 5.14 14.39 11.80
N LEU A 84 6.30 14.34 12.47
CA LEU A 84 7.53 13.73 11.93
C LEU A 84 7.43 12.20 11.81
N PHE A 85 6.65 11.57 12.69
CA PHE A 85 6.57 10.12 12.82
C PHE A 85 5.46 9.48 11.99
N LEU A 86 4.42 10.24 11.64
CA LEU A 86 3.24 9.77 10.89
C LEU A 86 3.14 10.34 9.46
N GLY A 87 3.97 11.34 9.13
CA GLY A 87 4.12 11.92 7.79
C GLY A 87 5.23 11.25 6.99
#